data_AF-A0A1Y5TZY4-F1
#
_entry.id   AF-A0A1Y5TZY4-F1
#
_cell.length_a   1.000
_cell.length_b   1.000
_cell.length_c   1.000
_cell.angle_alpha   90.00
_cell.angle_beta   90.00
_cell.angle_gamma   90.00
#
_symmetry.space_group_name_H-M   'P 1'
#
loop_
_entity.id
_entity.type
_entity.pdbx_description
1 polymer ?
#
loop_
_entity_poly.entity_id
_entity_poly.type
_entity_poly.pdbx_seq_one_letter_code
_entity_poly.pdbx_strand_id
1 'polypeptide(L)' 'MTTTTIRVDYATLPDHFDRSRPDAIAEAVEAALREDGIAVEASDVISHLKIELPTAQLAAASAALVDLQLI' A
#
# COMPACT_ATOMS: atom_id res chain seq x y z
N MET A 1 10.57 10.61 -14.44
CA MET A 1 9.26 9.98 -14.14
C MET A 1 8.83 10.46 -12.77
N THR A 2 7.56 10.82 -12.61
CA THR A 2 7.03 11.29 -11.31
C THR A 2 6.44 10.10 -10.58
N THR A 3 7.03 9.76 -9.44
CA THR A 3 6.49 8.76 -8.51
C THR A 3 5.89 9.48 -7.32
N THR A 4 4.83 8.90 -6.78
CA THR A 4 4.16 9.36 -5.57
C THR A 4 4.33 8.30 -4.51
N THR A 5 4.66 8.73 -3.29
CA THR A 5 4.77 7.84 -2.14
C THR A 5 3.53 8.02 -1.26
N ILE A 6 2.80 6.93 -1.04
CA ILE A 6 1.74 6.85 -0.05
C ILE A 6 2.34 6.26 1.23
N ARG A 7 1.93 6.81 2.37
CA ARG A 7 2.34 6.33 3.70
C ARG A 7 1.09 5.89 4.43
N VAL A 8 1.06 4.64 4.87
CA VAL A 8 -0.05 4.09 5.64
C VAL A 8 0.45 3.76 7.03
N ASP A 9 -0.08 4.42 8.05
CA ASP A 9 0.32 4.18 9.43
C ASP A 9 -0.17 2.80 9.90
N TYR A 10 0.70 2.01 10.54
CA TYR A 10 0.29 0.72 11.12
C TYR A 10 -0.82 0.88 12.16
N ALA A 11 -0.94 2.05 12.77
CA ALA A 11 -1.99 2.39 13.72
C ALA A 11 -3.37 2.51 13.07
N THR A 12 -3.45 2.88 11.78
CA THR A 12 -4.70 3.02 11.03
C THR A 12 -5.08 1.76 10.28
N LEU A 13 -4.20 0.75 10.26
CA LEU A 13 -4.50 -0.51 9.60
C LEU A 13 -5.66 -1.23 10.28
N PRO A 14 -6.63 -1.74 9.50
CA PRO A 14 -7.73 -2.51 10.04
C PRO A 14 -7.25 -3.82 10.71
N ASP A 15 -8.03 -4.33 11.66
CA ASP A 15 -7.66 -5.47 12.52
C ASP A 15 -7.44 -6.79 11.76
N HIS A 16 -7.81 -6.86 10.48
CA HIS A 16 -7.54 -8.02 9.62
C HIS A 16 -6.10 -8.09 9.13
N PHE A 17 -5.35 -6.99 9.19
CA PHE A 17 -3.92 -7.01 8.91
C PHE A 17 -3.14 -7.39 10.17
N ASP A 18 -2.34 -8.44 10.06
CA ASP A 18 -1.40 -8.85 11.10
C ASP A 18 -0.28 -7.82 11.26
N ARG A 19 -0.48 -6.81 12.11
CA ARG A 19 0.51 -5.76 12.42
C ARG A 19 1.84 -6.33 12.98
N SER A 20 1.84 -7.59 13.41
CA SER A 20 3.05 -8.33 13.79
C SER A 20 3.92 -8.74 12.58
N ARG A 21 3.39 -8.66 11.36
CA ARG A 21 4.06 -9.01 10.11
C ARG A 21 3.91 -7.90 9.07
N PRO A 22 4.58 -6.76 9.28
CA PRO A 22 4.51 -5.62 8.36
C PRO A 22 4.96 -5.96 6.93
N ASP A 23 5.92 -6.86 6.78
CA ASP A 23 6.37 -7.42 5.50
C ASP A 23 5.23 -8.11 4.73
N ALA A 24 4.46 -8.99 5.38
CA ALA A 24 3.31 -9.65 4.76
C ALA A 24 2.20 -8.67 4.36
N ILE A 25 2.04 -7.56 5.10
CA ILE A 25 1.11 -6.48 4.76
C ILE A 25 1.58 -5.78 3.48
N ALA A 26 2.88 -5.48 3.38
CA ALA A 26 3.48 -4.90 2.18
C ALA A 26 3.23 -5.79 0.96
N GLU A 27 3.54 -7.07 1.06
CA GLU A 27 3.32 -8.05 -0.02
C GLU A 27 1.85 -8.14 -0.42
N ALA A 28 0.93 -8.16 0.54
CA ALA A 28 -0.52 -8.23 0.27
C ALA A 28 -1.02 -6.98 -0.48
N VAL A 29 -0.54 -5.79 -0.08
CA VAL A 29 -0.89 -4.54 -0.74
C VAL A 29 -0.31 -4.48 -2.15
N GLU A 30 0.94 -4.90 -2.34
CA GLU A 30 1.55 -5.00 -3.68
C GLU A 30 0.80 -5.98 -4.58
N ALA A 31 0.43 -7.14 -4.04
CA ALA A 31 -0.31 -8.15 -4.78
C ALA A 31 -1.66 -7.60 -5.25
N ALA A 32 -2.44 -7.00 -4.35
CA ALA A 32 -3.74 -6.42 -4.69
C ALA A 32 -3.64 -5.32 -5.75
N LEU A 33 -2.66 -4.42 -5.61
CA LEU A 33 -2.42 -3.37 -6.60
C LEU A 33 -1.92 -3.92 -7.94
N ARG A 34 -1.11 -4.99 -7.92
CA ARG A 34 -0.62 -5.66 -9.13
C ARG A 34 -1.72 -6.42 -9.85
N GLU A 35 -2.71 -6.97 -9.15
CA GLU A 35 -3.92 -7.54 -9.75
C GLU A 35 -4.71 -6.49 -10.55
N ASP A 36 -4.69 -5.23 -10.09
CA ASP A 36 -5.26 -4.07 -10.80
C ASP A 36 -4.35 -3.54 -11.94
N GLY A 37 -3.20 -4.18 -12.19
CA GLY A 37 -2.24 -3.77 -13.21
C GLY A 37 -1.39 -2.55 -12.83
N ILE A 38 -1.34 -2.22 -11.54
CA ILE A 38 -0.59 -1.08 -11.02
C ILE A 38 0.83 -1.53 -10.69
N ALA A 39 1.82 -0.84 -11.25
CA ALA A 39 3.22 -1.07 -10.92
C ALA A 39 3.53 -0.32 -9.62
N VAL A 40 3.42 -1.02 -8.50
CA VAL A 40 3.73 -0.49 -7.18
C VAL A 40 4.90 -1.24 -6.55
N GLU A 41 5.65 -0.54 -5.70
CA GLU A 41 6.58 -1.12 -4.75
C GLU A 41 6.14 -0.74 -3.33
N ALA A 42 5.73 -1.71 -2.52
CA ALA A 42 5.50 -1.48 -1.10
C ALA A 42 6.72 -1.96 -0.30
N SER A 43 7.01 -1.26 0.78
CA SER A 43 8.08 -1.60 1.70
C SER A 43 7.65 -1.24 3.10
N ASP A 44 7.87 -2.15 4.03
CA ASP A 44 7.70 -1.80 5.43
C ASP A 44 8.80 -0.84 5.88
N VAL A 45 8.41 0.19 6.63
CA VAL A 45 9.35 0.99 7.41
C VAL A 45 8.89 0.98 8.87
N ILE A 46 9.81 1.23 9.81
CA ILE A 46 9.57 1.08 11.26
C ILE A 46 8.29 1.81 11.76
N SER A 47 7.89 2.90 11.10
CA SER A 47 6.74 3.72 11.52
C SER A 47 5.48 3.54 10.66
N HIS A 48 5.61 3.14 9.40
CA HIS A 48 4.49 3.08 8.45
C HIS A 48 4.79 2.11 7.33
N LEU A 49 3.77 1.69 6.59
CA LEU A 49 3.97 1.06 5.30
C LEU A 49 4.22 2.16 4.26
N LYS A 50 5.33 2.05 3.53
CA LYS A 50 5.70 2.96 2.45
C LYS A 50 5.33 2.31 1.13
N ILE A 51 4.54 3.00 0.32
CA ILE A 51 4.05 2.49 -0.97
C ILE A 51 4.47 3.49 -2.06
N GLU A 52 5.29 3.06 -3.00
CA GLU A 52 5.80 3.86 -4.11
C GLU A 52 5.16 3.44 -5.43
N LEU A 53 4.54 4.38 -6.12
CA LEU A 53 3.85 4.12 -7.38
C LEU A 53 3.95 5.31 -8.34
N PRO A 54 3.79 5.11 -9.66
CA PRO A 54 3.76 6.20 -10.63
C PRO A 54 2.59 7.14 -10.36
N THR A 55 2.81 8.47 -10.35
CA THR A 55 1.73 9.45 -10.10
C THR A 55 0.56 9.30 -11.07
N ALA A 56 0.81 8.81 -12.29
CA ALA A 56 -0.23 8.49 -13.27
C ALA A 56 -1.23 7.42 -12.80
N GLN A 57 -0.81 6.50 -11.93
CA GLN A 57 -1.61 5.40 -11.37
C GLN A 57 -2.10 5.70 -9.95
N LEU A 58 -1.86 6.91 -9.42
CA LEU A 58 -2.25 7.30 -8.06
C LEU A 58 -3.74 7.11 -7.81
N ALA A 59 -4.59 7.52 -8.75
CA ALA A 59 -6.04 7.41 -8.60
C ALA A 59 -6.51 5.95 -8.50
N ALA A 60 -5.95 5.05 -9.32
CA ALA A 60 -6.25 3.63 -9.29
C ALA A 60 -5.73 2.98 -8.01
N ALA A 61 -4.48 3.31 -7.62
CA ALA A 61 -3.89 2.80 -6.39
C ALA A 61 -4.68 3.23 -5.16
N SER A 62 -5.09 4.49 -5.09
CA SER A 62 -5.92 4.99 -4.00
C SER A 62 -7.29 4.30 -3.95
N ALA A 63 -7.89 3.95 -5.09
CA ALA A 63 -9.14 3.20 -5.11
C ALA A 63 -8.97 1.80 -4.52
N ALA A 64 -7.90 1.09 -4.91
CA ALA A 64 -7.57 -0.22 -4.34
C ALA A 64 -7.25 -0.14 -2.83
N LEU A 65 -6.53 0.90 -2.40
CA LEU A 65 -6.23 1.11 -0.97
C LEU A 65 -7.48 1.41 -0.14
N VAL A 66 -8.46 2.13 -0.70
CA VAL A 66 -9.77 2.37 -0.05
C VAL A 66 -10.57 1.07 0.04
N ASP A 67 -10.55 0.23 -1.00
CA ASP A 67 -11.20 -1.09 -0.98
C ASP A 67 -10.61 -1.99 0.11
N LEU A 68 -9.29 -1.94 0.28
CA LEU A 68 -8.56 -2.59 1.38
C LEU A 68 -8.73 -1.89 2.75
N GLN A 69 -9.48 -0.79 2.82
CA GLN A 69 -9.69 0.04 4.01
C GLN A 69 -8.38 0.53 4.68
N LEU A 70 -7.38 0.83 3.86
CA LEU A 70 -6.07 1.32 4.30
C LEU A 70 -6.02 2.84 4.49
N ILE A 71 -6.94 3.57 3.86
CA ILE A 71 -7.09 5.04 3.91
C ILE A 71 -8.55 5.47 3.94
#